data_AF-A0A0L9UBR5-F1
#
_entry.id   AF-A0A0L9UBR5-F1
#
_cell.length_a   1.000
_cell.length_b   1.000
_cell.length_c   1.000
_cell.angle_alpha   90.00
_cell.angle_beta   90.00
_cell.angle_gamma   90.00
#
_symmetry.space_group_name_H-M   'P 1'
#
loop_
_entity.id
_entity.type
_entity.pdbx_description
1 polymer ?
#
loop_
_entity_poly.entity_id
_entity_poly.type
_entity_poly.pdbx_seq_one_letter_code
_entity_poly.pdbx_strand_id
1 'polypeptide(L)'
;MLFQTVPASCVLGSSWADWRRIFAQTKPNGSIEYLICLPAHGAVIGAWFGAWPMPLDWERPWQEWPISVSYGTIAGYLVALVASLGFVLSCFRSLHIKSE
;
A
#
# COMPACT_ATOMS: atom_id res chain seq x y z
N MET A 1 24.59 11.68 0.63
CA MET A 1 23.20 11.56 0.13
C MET A 1 23.07 11.43 -1.40
N LEU A 2 24.09 11.80 -2.21
CA LEU A 2 24.02 11.66 -3.68
C LEU A 2 24.33 10.26 -4.24
N PHE A 3 24.92 9.36 -3.45
CA PHE A 3 25.33 8.02 -3.92
C PHE A 3 24.26 6.92 -3.75
N GLN A 4 23.13 7.22 -3.09
CA GLN A 4 22.03 6.24 -2.92
C GLN A 4 21.03 6.24 -4.08
N THR A 5 20.96 7.33 -4.85
CA THR A 5 19.92 7.54 -5.87
C THR A 5 20.25 6.92 -7.22
N VAL A 6 21.54 6.68 -7.49
CA VAL A 6 22.03 6.21 -8.78
C VAL A 6 21.53 4.79 -9.12
N PRO A 7 21.65 3.76 -8.26
CA PRO A 7 21.22 2.42 -8.65
C PRO A 7 19.69 2.27 -8.72
N ALA A 8 18.93 3.05 -7.93
CA ALA A 8 17.46 3.06 -8.01
C ALA A 8 16.95 3.62 -9.35
N SER A 9 17.65 4.62 -9.91
CA SER A 9 17.31 5.20 -11.21
C SER A 9 17.61 4.27 -12.40
N CYS A 10 18.64 3.42 -12.28
CA CYS A 10 19.02 2.49 -13.34
C CYS A 10 18.09 1.26 -13.44
N VAL A 11 17.40 0.89 -12.34
CA VAL A 11 16.49 -0.26 -12.28
C VAL A 11 15.06 0.12 -12.70
N LEU A 12 14.63 1.37 -12.50
CA LEU A 12 13.24 1.77 -12.65
C LEU A 12 12.76 2.10 -14.07
N GLY A 13 13.62 1.99 -15.10
CA GLY A 13 13.22 2.08 -16.51
C GLY A 13 12.47 3.36 -16.87
N SER A 14 13.12 4.27 -17.61
CA SER A 14 12.59 5.56 -18.05
C SER A 14 11.38 5.45 -19.00
N SER A 15 10.22 5.07 -18.48
CA SER A 15 8.94 5.03 -19.19
C SER A 15 7.91 5.79 -18.37
N TRP A 16 7.83 7.09 -18.63
CA TRP A 16 6.81 7.98 -18.06
C TRP A 16 5.38 7.53 -18.39
N ALA A 17 5.21 6.80 -19.51
CA ALA A 17 3.96 6.22 -19.93
C ALA A 17 3.44 5.15 -18.95
N ASP A 18 4.33 4.32 -18.39
CA ASP A 18 3.94 3.27 -17.44
C ASP A 18 3.56 3.84 -16.07
N TRP A 19 4.28 4.88 -15.62
CA TRP A 19 3.93 5.61 -14.40
C TRP A 19 2.54 6.24 -14.49
N ARG A 20 2.23 6.91 -15.61
CA ARG A 20 0.89 7.45 -15.85
C ARG A 20 -0.17 6.36 -15.93
N ARG A 21 0.14 5.19 -16.49
CA ARG A 21 -0.81 4.07 -16.61
C ARG A 21 -1.16 3.47 -15.24
N ILE A 22 -0.15 3.29 -14.38
CA ILE A 22 -0.32 2.74 -13.02
C ILE A 22 -1.13 3.69 -12.14
N PHE A 23 -0.84 5.00 -12.18
CA PHE A 23 -1.49 5.99 -11.32
C PHE A 23 -2.84 6.51 -11.85
N ALA A 24 -3.04 6.61 -13.18
CA ALA A 24 -4.25 7.21 -13.75
C ALA A 24 -5.32 6.20 -14.18
N GLN A 25 -4.95 4.94 -14.50
CA GLN A 25 -5.91 3.99 -15.04
C GLN A 25 -6.40 2.93 -14.07
N THR A 26 -5.75 2.70 -12.92
CA THR A 26 -6.14 1.64 -11.96
C THR A 26 -6.58 0.36 -12.67
N LYS A 27 -5.81 -0.04 -13.69
CA LYS A 27 -5.95 -1.32 -14.40
C LYS A 27 -4.63 -2.08 -14.22
N PRO A 28 -4.40 -2.68 -13.05
CA PRO A 28 -3.32 -3.63 -12.86
C PRO A 28 -3.60 -4.81 -13.77
N ASN A 29 -2.63 -5.12 -14.62
CA ASN A 29 -2.75 -6.19 -15.61
C ASN A 29 -2.43 -7.56 -15.00
N GLY A 30 -1.95 -7.61 -13.75
CA GLY A 30 -1.66 -8.84 -13.01
C GLY A 30 -2.14 -8.82 -11.57
N SER A 31 -2.59 -9.99 -11.07
CA SER A 31 -3.01 -10.19 -9.68
C SER A 31 -1.92 -9.84 -8.65
N ILE A 32 -0.64 -9.94 -9.05
CA ILE A 32 0.54 -9.62 -8.23
C ILE A 32 0.68 -8.11 -8.01
N GLU A 33 0.37 -7.27 -9.00
CA GLU A 33 0.47 -5.82 -8.88
C GLU A 33 -0.56 -5.29 -7.87
N TYR A 34 -1.77 -5.85 -7.87
CA TYR A 34 -2.79 -5.58 -6.84
C TYR A 34 -2.33 -6.01 -5.45
N LEU A 35 -1.65 -7.16 -5.35
CA LEU A 35 -1.19 -7.71 -4.07
C LEU A 35 -0.14 -6.82 -3.39
N ILE A 36 0.65 -6.08 -4.17
CA ILE A 36 1.70 -5.19 -3.65
C ILE A 36 1.16 -3.76 -3.46
N CYS A 37 0.29 -3.30 -4.36
CA CYS A 37 -0.23 -1.95 -4.35
C CYS A 37 -1.25 -1.71 -3.22
N LEU A 38 -2.15 -2.67 -2.96
CA LEU A 38 -3.17 -2.56 -1.91
C LEU A 38 -2.56 -2.36 -0.52
N PRO A 39 -1.60 -3.19 -0.06
CA PRO A 39 -0.96 -2.99 1.24
C PRO A 39 -0.23 -1.67 1.39
N ALA A 40 0.46 -1.20 0.32
CA ALA A 40 1.14 0.08 0.33
C ALA A 40 0.16 1.26 0.53
N HIS A 41 -0.98 1.23 -0.16
CA HIS A 41 -2.03 2.23 0.02
C HIS A 41 -2.68 2.13 1.41
N GLY A 42 -2.93 0.89 1.89
CA GLY A 42 -3.43 0.64 3.24
C GLY A 42 -2.52 1.19 4.33
N ALA A 43 -1.20 1.05 4.17
CA ALA A 43 -0.21 1.60 5.07
C ALA A 43 -0.26 3.14 5.13
N VAL A 44 -0.34 3.81 3.98
CA VAL A 44 -0.43 5.28 3.89
C VAL A 44 -1.73 5.81 4.51
N ILE A 45 -2.86 5.16 4.21
CA ILE A 45 -4.16 5.51 4.79
C ILE A 45 -4.15 5.27 6.30
N GLY A 46 -3.60 4.14 6.75
CA GLY A 46 -3.47 3.81 8.16
C GLY A 46 -2.57 4.77 8.92
N ALA A 47 -1.45 5.20 8.32
CA ALA A 47 -0.57 6.23 8.87
C ALA A 47 -1.29 7.56 9.05
N TRP A 48 -2.10 7.95 8.06
CA TRP A 48 -2.89 9.17 8.10
C TRP A 48 -3.93 9.16 9.22
N PHE A 49 -4.67 8.05 9.39
CA PHE A 49 -5.60 7.89 10.52
C PHE A 49 -4.87 7.82 11.88
N GLY A 50 -3.69 7.18 11.94
CA GLY A 50 -2.86 7.13 13.14
C GLY A 50 -2.27 8.49 13.55
N ALA A 51 -2.23 9.46 12.64
CA ALA A 51 -1.85 10.85 12.95
C ALA A 51 -3.01 11.68 13.52
N TRP A 52 -4.26 11.25 13.33
CA TRP A 52 -5.44 11.98 13.80
C TRP A 52 -5.56 12.14 15.31
N PRO A 53 -5.28 11.13 16.16
CA PRO A 53 -5.45 11.28 17.62
C PRO A 53 -4.36 12.14 18.28
N MET A 54 -3.29 12.49 17.56
CA MET A 54 -2.18 13.30 18.09
C MET A 54 -2.59 14.70 18.58
N PRO A 55 -3.36 15.52 17.83
CA PRO A 55 -3.67 16.89 18.23
C PRO A 55 -4.69 17.00 19.39
N LEU A 56 -5.35 15.89 19.75
CA LEU A 56 -6.52 15.92 20.65
C LEU A 56 -6.14 15.76 22.14
N ASP A 57 -5.03 15.08 22.46
CA ASP A 57 -4.55 14.93 23.84
C ASP A 57 -3.06 14.50 23.82
N TRP A 58 -2.13 15.47 23.74
CA TRP A 58 -0.68 15.22 23.59
C TRP A 58 0.01 14.81 24.92
N GLU A 59 -0.73 14.73 26.02
CA GLU A 59 -0.18 14.52 27.36
C GLU A 59 -0.02 13.02 27.73
N ARG A 60 -0.22 12.10 26.77
CA ARG A 60 -0.16 10.65 27.01
C ARG A 60 1.05 10.00 26.33
N PRO A 61 1.86 9.20 27.05
CA PRO A 61 3.10 8.62 26.50
C PRO A 61 2.89 7.64 25.35
N TRP A 62 1.67 7.12 25.15
CA TRP A 62 1.33 6.24 24.02
C TRP A 62 0.89 7.00 22.76
N GLN A 63 0.66 8.31 22.84
CA GLN A 63 0.27 9.20 21.74
C GLN A 63 1.46 9.97 21.12
N GLU A 64 2.67 9.79 21.66
CA GLU A 64 3.87 10.44 21.15
C GLU A 64 4.17 10.05 19.69
N TRP A 65 4.62 11.01 18.89
CA TRP A 65 5.07 10.73 17.54
C TRP A 65 6.42 10.00 17.58
N PRO A 66 6.60 8.89 16.82
CA PRO A 66 5.74 8.33 15.77
C PRO A 66 4.92 7.09 16.19
N ILE A 67 4.67 6.87 17.48
CA ILE A 67 4.07 5.63 18.01
C ILE A 67 2.66 5.41 17.42
N SER A 68 1.76 6.39 17.56
CA SER A 68 0.38 6.25 17.06
C SER A 68 0.30 6.07 15.53
N VAL A 69 1.14 6.81 14.79
CA VAL A 69 1.26 6.68 13.32
C VAL A 69 1.79 5.30 12.92
N SER A 70 2.76 4.76 13.67
CA SER A 70 3.32 3.43 13.39
C SER A 70 2.27 2.33 13.58
N TYR A 71 1.49 2.39 14.66
CA TYR A 71 0.37 1.47 14.87
C TYR A 71 -0.69 1.58 13.78
N GLY A 72 -1.05 2.81 13.38
CA GLY A 72 -1.98 3.04 12.27
C GLY A 72 -1.45 2.46 10.95
N THR A 73 -0.17 2.66 10.65
CA THR A 73 0.49 2.12 9.45
C THR A 73 0.46 0.60 9.42
N ILE A 74 0.83 -0.05 10.53
CA ILE A 74 0.85 -1.51 10.66
C ILE A 74 -0.58 -2.07 10.53
N ALA A 75 -1.55 -1.48 11.22
CA ALA A 75 -2.94 -1.90 11.14
C ALA A 75 -3.50 -1.75 9.72
N GLY A 76 -3.27 -0.60 9.07
CA GLY A 76 -3.70 -0.35 7.70
C GLY A 76 -3.06 -1.30 6.68
N TYR A 77 -1.77 -1.60 6.85
CA TYR A 77 -1.04 -2.58 6.04
C TYR A 77 -1.62 -4.00 6.20
N LEU A 78 -1.89 -4.43 7.43
CA LEU A 78 -2.48 -5.76 7.72
C LEU A 78 -3.89 -5.90 7.13
N VAL A 79 -4.74 -4.89 7.30
CA VAL A 79 -6.10 -4.90 6.72
C VAL A 79 -6.04 -4.98 5.20
N ALA A 80 -5.17 -4.20 4.57
CA ALA A 80 -5.03 -4.21 3.12
C ALA A 80 -4.38 -5.50 2.58
N LEU A 81 -3.49 -6.14 3.35
CA LEU A 81 -3.01 -7.48 3.04
C LEU A 81 -4.14 -8.50 3.02
N VAL A 82 -4.97 -8.54 4.08
CA VAL A 82 -6.10 -9.47 4.15
C VAL A 82 -7.09 -9.21 3.01
N ALA A 83 -7.39 -7.95 2.72
CA ALA A 83 -8.24 -7.57 1.60
C ALA A 83 -7.66 -8.02 0.25
N SER A 84 -6.35 -7.83 0.04
CA SER A 84 -5.66 -8.25 -1.19
C SER A 84 -5.67 -9.76 -1.38
N LEU A 85 -5.46 -10.53 -0.31
CA LEU A 85 -5.54 -11.99 -0.31
C LEU A 85 -6.98 -12.47 -0.62
N GLY A 86 -7.98 -11.87 0.03
CA GLY A 86 -9.38 -12.19 -0.22
C GLY A 86 -9.80 -11.91 -1.67
N PHE A 87 -9.33 -10.80 -2.23
CA PHE A 87 -9.56 -10.44 -3.63
C PHE A 87 -8.94 -11.46 -4.60
N VAL A 88 -7.67 -11.84 -4.37
CA VAL A 88 -6.98 -12.83 -5.20
C VAL A 88 -7.66 -14.19 -5.12
N LEU A 89 -8.00 -14.67 -3.92
CA LEU A 89 -8.72 -15.94 -3.74
C LEU A 89 -10.09 -15.94 -4.44
N SER A 90 -10.83 -14.83 -4.35
CA SER A 90 -12.12 -14.68 -5.02
C SER A 90 -11.97 -14.68 -6.55
N CYS A 91 -10.91 -14.04 -7.06
CA CYS A 91 -10.60 -13.99 -8.48
C CYS A 91 -10.18 -15.37 -9.03
N PHE A 92 -9.33 -16.11 -8.31
CA PHE A 92 -8.99 -17.50 -8.63
C PHE A 92 -10.23 -18.40 -8.67
N ARG A 93 -11.13 -18.25 -7.70
CA ARG A 93 -12.37 -19.01 -7.65
C ARG A 93 -13.30 -18.69 -8.84
N SER A 94 -13.36 -17.42 -9.25
CA SER A 94 -14.17 -17.01 -10.42
C SER A 94 -13.59 -17.51 -11.74
N LEU A 95 -12.25 -17.59 -11.87
CA LEU A 95 -11.59 -18.18 -13.03
C LEU A 95 -11.83 -19.70 -13.14
N HIS A 96 -11.79 -20.43 -12.03
CA HIS A 96 -12.05 -21.88 -12.02
C HIS A 96 -13.49 -22.21 -12.48
N ILE A 97 -14.49 -21.43 -12.03
CA ILE A 97 -15.90 -21.63 -12.41
C ILE A 97 -16.15 -21.38 -13.90
N LYS A 98 -15.35 -20.53 -14.56
CA LYS A 98 -15.50 -20.22 -15.99
C LYS A 98 -14.82 -21.25 -16.91
N SER A 99 -14.04 -22.16 -16.34
CA SER A 99 -13.31 -23.20 -17.08
C SER A 99 -14.06 -24.53 -17.18
N GLU A 100 -15.24 -24.63 -16.58
CA GLU A 100 -16.19 -25.76 -16.70
C GLU A 100 -17.34 -25.41 -17.65
#